data_AF-A0A7V8FSN7-F1
#
_entry.id   AF-A0A7V8FSN7-F1
#
_cell.length_a   1.000
_cell.length_b   1.000
_cell.length_c   1.000
_cell.angle_alpha   90.00
_cell.angle_beta   90.00
_cell.angle_gamma   90.00
#
_symmetry.space_group_name_H-M   'P 1'
#
loop_
_entity.id
_entity.type
_entity.pdbx_description
1 polymer ?
#
loop_
_entity_poly.entity_id
_entity_poly.type
_entity_poly.pdbx_seq_one_letter_code
_entity_poly.pdbx_strand_id
1 'polypeptide(L)'
;MTVVRPANPALDLDTLQALLAHCVDAHGRLDVARLLQQGLPEIALLVTRQSMARQQPPNPPDWLAHYRLLQQVTDHGAALRLWADMDVEATQKATGLDYWNEAVWTAALHTERLTQLVQELMDRDSWRFAVRLAQFRNGNGGLFFPLANVIADALQRKPLPPNGLSALAWNLVLQRCDPAVPTWFEPMQRMLERRKLVDISSLLRTSLPANAPLFRQFALRMLAQDPAVHPLGPRATFHFLVLSYALLEPQVYRAVCARVLTWAGAVPTIDRQTPEGASVLVARNHLQRYRLAQSQSAQPSPGRLRIALCVSGQLRGYQDAFKTWEHLQLQDHDVHIHVHTWRSVGLSVPVASSRKGVDRAFTHPPFVRAFIRAGQRYGDEALNRAYPKFMAALAWGATVTPDDLRAVYGPDTHVGIEEDDLPEFAGDTTHQHKMFHKILMAHRLAAQSPQPYDLMIRIRPDLSLLPPEQPIDWHAIYRACVDNQTIYTGPLHLVNNLFVDDRIAIGSPASMLRYAETRRAQKQADEERWYGFPRGLQWHRSLAYSLFFQGLQAVDLPGILPGPLVGARTWDRDQIREALAADLPHGPVTDMDRLLTQALQ
;
A
#
# COMPACT_ATOMS: atom_id res chain seq x y z
N MET A 1 26.96 14.64 33.68
CA MET A 1 25.71 13.90 33.97
C MET A 1 26.07 12.50 34.41
N THR A 2 25.87 12.20 35.68
CA THR A 2 26.16 10.89 36.26
C THR A 2 25.10 9.90 35.78
N VAL A 3 25.51 8.85 35.07
CA VAL A 3 24.62 7.79 34.61
C VAL A 3 24.18 6.98 35.82
N VAL A 4 22.93 7.17 36.25
CA VAL A 4 22.28 6.32 37.24
C VAL A 4 22.07 4.95 36.58
N ARG A 5 22.73 3.91 37.10
CA ARG A 5 22.42 2.52 36.74
C ARG A 5 21.00 2.21 37.22
N PRO A 6 20.15 1.51 36.44
CA PRO A 6 18.87 1.05 36.97
C PRO A 6 19.13 0.00 38.06
N ALA A 7 18.67 0.29 39.27
CA ALA A 7 18.56 -0.67 40.35
C ALA A 7 17.09 -1.08 40.44
N ASN A 8 16.69 -2.21 39.85
CA ASN A 8 16.12 -3.32 40.62
C ASN A 8 15.75 -4.53 39.73
N PRO A 9 16.07 -5.76 40.16
CA PRO A 9 15.37 -6.96 39.72
C PRO A 9 13.95 -6.97 40.33
N ALA A 10 12.94 -7.23 39.52
CA ALA A 10 11.54 -7.52 39.88
C ALA A 10 11.01 -6.82 41.16
N LEU A 11 10.54 -5.57 41.02
CA LEU A 11 9.63 -4.97 42.00
C LEU A 11 8.41 -5.89 42.16
N ASP A 12 8.11 -6.30 43.39
CA ASP A 12 6.86 -7.02 43.66
C ASP A 12 5.66 -6.08 43.42
N LEU A 13 4.50 -6.69 43.21
CA LEU A 13 3.30 -5.99 42.78
C LEU A 13 2.83 -4.94 43.81
N ASP A 14 2.99 -5.23 45.10
CA ASP A 14 2.54 -4.36 46.18
C ASP A 14 3.44 -3.13 46.26
N THR A 15 4.76 -3.31 46.10
CA THR A 15 5.73 -2.22 46.04
C THR A 15 5.49 -1.32 44.82
N LEU A 16 5.21 -1.89 43.64
CA LEU A 16 4.90 -1.10 42.46
C LEU A 16 3.59 -0.33 42.62
N GLN A 17 2.56 -0.97 43.17
CA GLN A 17 1.26 -0.35 43.39
C GLN A 17 1.35 0.82 44.40
N ALA A 18 2.16 0.67 45.44
CA ALA A 18 2.47 1.75 46.39
C ALA A 18 3.22 2.92 45.72
N LEU A 19 4.24 2.63 44.90
CA LEU A 19 4.98 3.65 44.16
C LEU A 19 4.10 4.41 43.16
N LEU A 20 3.22 3.69 42.45
CA LEU A 20 2.28 4.31 41.51
C LEU A 20 1.27 5.20 42.23
N ALA A 21 0.75 4.79 43.39
CA ALA A 21 -0.15 5.62 44.20
C ALA A 21 0.49 6.97 44.59
N HIS A 22 1.80 7.00 44.84
CA HIS A 22 2.54 8.25 45.11
C HIS A 22 2.81 9.10 43.87
N CYS A 23 2.70 8.51 42.68
CA CYS A 23 2.90 9.19 41.41
C CYS A 23 1.60 9.72 40.80
N VAL A 24 0.47 9.71 41.52
CA VAL A 24 -0.81 10.23 41.03
C VAL A 24 -0.98 11.71 41.43
N ASP A 25 -1.40 12.56 40.49
CA ASP A 25 -1.72 13.98 40.68
C ASP A 25 -3.07 14.16 41.39
N ALA A 26 -3.44 15.40 41.71
CA ALA A 26 -4.70 15.71 42.39
C ALA A 26 -5.97 15.31 41.59
N HIS A 27 -5.81 14.94 40.32
CA HIS A 27 -6.89 14.54 39.42
C HIS A 27 -6.93 13.03 39.15
N GLY A 28 -6.14 12.22 39.88
CA GLY A 28 -6.13 10.79 39.68
C GLY A 28 -5.27 10.33 38.48
N ARG A 29 -4.47 11.22 37.89
CA ARG A 29 -3.61 10.91 36.73
C ARG A 29 -2.17 10.70 37.15
N LEU A 30 -1.45 9.82 36.47
CA LEU A 30 -0.03 9.62 36.74
C LEU A 30 0.79 10.85 36.31
N ASP A 31 1.55 11.41 37.24
CA ASP A 31 2.52 12.50 37.07
C ASP A 31 3.83 11.93 36.53
N VAL A 32 4.12 12.24 35.27
CA VAL A 32 5.31 11.80 34.54
C VAL A 32 6.60 12.23 35.23
N ALA A 33 6.64 13.42 35.84
CA ALA A 33 7.83 13.91 36.53
C ALA A 33 8.08 13.11 37.82
N ARG A 34 7.02 12.77 38.56
CA ARG A 34 7.14 11.92 39.75
C ARG A 34 7.53 10.49 39.41
N LEU A 35 6.98 9.91 38.34
CA LEU A 35 7.38 8.58 37.87
C LEU A 35 8.88 8.52 37.54
N LEU A 36 9.41 9.55 36.87
CA LEU A 36 10.84 9.65 36.58
C LEU A 36 11.69 9.79 37.86
N GLN A 37 11.23 10.57 38.84
CA GLN A 37 11.92 10.73 40.12
C GLN A 37 11.95 9.43 40.95
N GLN A 38 10.92 8.59 40.83
CA GLN A 38 10.84 7.29 41.49
C GLN A 38 11.58 6.18 40.73
N GLY A 39 12.32 6.51 39.66
CA GLY A 39 13.04 5.52 38.88
C GLY A 39 12.13 4.58 38.09
N LEU A 40 10.94 5.06 37.67
CA LEU A 40 9.97 4.33 36.84
C LEU A 40 9.87 4.92 35.42
N PRO A 41 10.97 5.00 34.65
CA PRO A 41 11.00 5.66 33.35
C PRO A 41 10.13 4.94 32.30
N GLU A 42 9.95 3.62 32.40
CA GLU A 42 9.09 2.86 31.47
C GLU A 42 7.63 3.30 31.59
N ILE A 43 7.14 3.50 32.82
CA ILE A 43 5.76 3.89 33.10
C ILE A 43 5.54 5.36 32.72
N ALA A 44 6.51 6.23 33.02
CA ALA A 44 6.48 7.65 32.65
C ALA A 44 6.32 7.85 31.13
N LEU A 45 7.03 7.04 30.34
CA LEU A 45 7.00 7.08 28.88
C LEU A 45 5.65 6.61 28.32
N LEU A 46 5.10 5.54 28.89
CA LEU A 46 3.81 4.96 28.50
C LEU A 46 2.66 5.94 28.76
N VAL A 47 2.65 6.60 29.92
CA VAL A 47 1.69 7.66 30.29
C VAL A 47 1.76 8.84 29.31
N THR A 48 2.98 9.27 28.96
CA THR A 48 3.20 10.37 28.00
C THR A 48 2.63 10.04 26.62
N ARG A 49 2.79 8.80 26.14
CA ARG A 49 2.28 8.38 24.82
C ARG A 49 0.77 8.25 24.75
N GLN A 50 0.12 7.70 25.78
CA GLN A 50 -1.33 7.60 25.79
C GLN A 50 -2.01 8.95 25.93
N SER A 51 -1.38 9.89 26.64
CA SER A 51 -1.75 11.32 26.67
C SER A 51 -1.68 11.96 25.27
N MET A 52 -0.69 11.59 24.44
CA MET A 52 -0.56 12.09 23.07
C MET A 52 -1.49 11.39 22.06
N ALA A 53 -1.86 10.12 22.30
CA ALA A 53 -2.67 9.31 21.38
C ALA A 53 -4.18 9.36 21.66
N ARG A 54 -4.61 9.81 22.85
CA ARG A 54 -6.02 9.95 23.25
C ARG A 54 -6.22 11.27 23.98
N GLN A 55 -7.35 11.94 23.77
CA GLN A 55 -7.70 13.15 24.53
C GLN A 55 -7.99 12.89 26.03
N GLN A 56 -7.87 11.66 26.54
CA GLN A 56 -7.89 11.34 27.98
C GLN A 56 -7.01 10.11 28.31
N PRO A 57 -6.25 10.13 29.43
CA PRO A 57 -5.48 8.98 29.92
C PRO A 57 -6.40 7.92 30.57
N PRO A 58 -6.10 6.62 30.48
CA PRO A 58 -6.90 5.56 31.11
C PRO A 58 -6.64 5.42 32.63
N ASN A 59 -7.56 4.72 33.30
CA ASN A 59 -7.56 4.53 34.75
C ASN A 59 -6.41 3.60 35.24
N PRO A 60 -5.91 3.76 36.48
CA PRO A 60 -4.84 2.96 37.08
C PRO A 60 -4.96 1.42 36.99
N PRO A 61 -6.15 0.80 37.05
CA PRO A 61 -6.30 -0.66 36.93
C PRO A 61 -5.95 -1.21 35.53
N ASP A 62 -6.19 -0.43 34.47
CA ASP A 62 -5.87 -0.82 33.08
C ASP A 62 -4.36 -0.84 32.84
N TRP A 63 -3.61 0.00 33.58
CA TRP A 63 -2.15 0.05 33.56
C TRP A 63 -1.50 -1.18 34.15
N LEU A 64 -2.03 -1.69 35.27
CA LEU A 64 -1.52 -2.92 35.89
C LEU A 64 -1.72 -4.13 34.97
N ALA A 65 -2.81 -4.17 34.20
CA ALA A 65 -3.06 -5.21 33.21
C ALA A 65 -2.08 -5.12 32.02
N HIS A 66 -1.81 -3.92 31.50
CA HIS A 66 -0.81 -3.70 30.45
C HIS A 66 0.60 -4.03 30.93
N TYR A 67 0.96 -3.63 32.14
CA TYR A 67 2.24 -3.93 32.77
C TYR A 67 2.42 -5.44 33.04
N ARG A 68 1.35 -6.14 33.47
CA ARG A 68 1.35 -7.60 33.57
C ARG A 68 1.52 -8.28 32.21
N LEU A 69 0.90 -7.74 31.16
CA LEU A 69 1.08 -8.22 29.79
C LEU A 69 2.54 -8.02 29.35
N LEU A 70 3.14 -6.86 29.62
CA LEU A 70 4.54 -6.56 29.34
C LEU A 70 5.49 -7.45 30.15
N GLN A 71 5.21 -7.69 31.44
CA GLN A 71 5.99 -8.61 32.30
C GLN A 71 5.90 -10.07 31.84
N GLN A 72 4.73 -10.55 31.44
CA GLN A 72 4.58 -11.90 30.87
C GLN A 72 5.32 -12.08 29.54
N VAL A 73 5.71 -10.97 28.90
CA VAL A 73 6.40 -10.90 27.60
C VAL A 73 7.88 -10.58 27.78
N THR A 74 8.37 -10.48 29.01
CA THR A 74 9.77 -10.12 29.34
C THR A 74 10.84 -11.13 28.92
N ASP A 75 10.50 -12.23 28.23
CA ASP A 75 11.47 -12.85 27.33
C ASP A 75 11.52 -12.05 26.01
N HIS A 76 12.03 -10.81 26.11
CA HIS A 76 12.27 -9.92 24.96
C HIS A 76 13.16 -10.59 23.89
N GLY A 77 14.00 -11.52 24.33
CA GLY A 77 14.75 -12.42 23.47
C GLY A 77 13.83 -13.37 22.70
N ALA A 78 12.85 -13.98 23.34
CA ALA A 78 11.82 -14.77 22.68
C ALA A 78 10.98 -13.95 21.70
N ALA A 79 10.58 -12.72 22.01
CA ALA A 79 9.83 -11.89 21.07
C ALA A 79 10.62 -11.62 19.76
N LEU A 80 11.87 -11.18 19.86
CA LEU A 80 12.73 -10.95 18.69
C LEU A 80 13.16 -12.27 17.99
N ARG A 81 13.34 -13.37 18.73
CA ARG A 81 13.56 -14.72 18.17
C ARG A 81 12.32 -15.22 17.43
N LEU A 82 11.14 -15.10 18.01
CA LEU A 82 9.86 -15.37 17.37
C LEU A 82 9.72 -14.49 16.13
N TRP A 83 9.96 -13.19 16.22
CA TRP A 83 9.93 -12.29 15.06
C TRP A 83 10.94 -12.69 13.98
N ALA A 84 12.13 -13.18 14.32
CA ALA A 84 13.14 -13.68 13.39
C ALA A 84 12.81 -15.07 12.81
N ASP A 85 11.95 -15.84 13.47
CA ASP A 85 11.53 -17.18 13.06
C ASP A 85 10.16 -17.20 12.36
N MET A 86 9.31 -16.22 12.63
CA MET A 86 7.92 -16.15 12.17
C MET A 86 7.80 -15.85 10.68
N ASP A 87 6.70 -16.33 10.11
CA ASP A 87 6.13 -15.81 8.87
C ASP A 87 5.42 -14.48 9.18
N VAL A 88 6.02 -13.38 8.74
CA VAL A 88 5.57 -12.01 9.03
C VAL A 88 4.15 -11.76 8.50
N GLU A 89 3.78 -12.36 7.38
CA GLU A 89 2.48 -12.13 6.73
C GLU A 89 1.34 -12.86 7.46
N ALA A 90 1.60 -14.09 7.92
CA ALA A 90 0.66 -14.85 8.75
C ALA A 90 0.47 -14.20 10.14
N THR A 91 1.53 -13.65 10.71
CA THR A 91 1.54 -13.06 12.07
C THR A 91 0.91 -11.66 12.08
N GLN A 92 1.18 -10.83 11.09
CA GLN A 92 0.55 -9.50 10.94
C GLN A 92 -0.98 -9.59 10.87
N LYS A 93 -1.51 -10.66 10.24
CA LYS A 93 -2.95 -10.94 10.23
C LYS A 93 -3.49 -11.40 11.58
N ALA A 94 -2.67 -12.03 12.43
CA ALA A 94 -3.11 -12.69 13.65
C ALA A 94 -3.05 -11.81 14.91
N THR A 95 -2.06 -10.92 15.04
CA THR A 95 -1.77 -10.26 16.34
C THR A 95 -1.97 -8.75 16.38
N GLY A 96 -2.19 -8.09 15.24
CA GLY A 96 -2.18 -6.62 15.16
C GLY A 96 -0.77 -6.03 15.32
N LEU A 97 -0.52 -4.88 14.69
CA LEU A 97 0.83 -4.26 14.64
C LEU A 97 1.27 -3.66 15.99
N ASP A 98 0.33 -3.24 16.82
CA ASP A 98 0.59 -2.37 17.98
C ASP A 98 1.40 -3.07 19.09
N TYR A 99 1.20 -4.37 19.27
CA TYR A 99 1.86 -5.16 20.31
C TYR A 99 3.38 -5.32 20.09
N TRP A 100 3.80 -5.48 18.85
CA TRP A 100 5.23 -5.62 18.51
C TRP A 100 5.99 -4.30 18.62
N ASN A 101 5.30 -3.19 18.36
CA ASN A 101 5.85 -1.85 18.45
C ASN A 101 6.21 -1.48 19.91
N GLU A 102 5.45 -1.95 20.90
CA GLU A 102 5.76 -1.77 22.32
C GLU A 102 6.94 -2.65 22.78
N ALA A 103 6.96 -3.94 22.39
CA ALA A 103 8.04 -4.86 22.80
C ALA A 103 9.43 -4.44 22.29
N VAL A 104 9.53 -3.94 21.05
CA VAL A 104 10.79 -3.45 20.47
C VAL A 104 11.27 -2.15 21.15
N TRP A 105 10.35 -1.27 21.55
CA TRP A 105 10.68 -0.06 22.30
C TRP A 105 11.22 -0.35 23.70
N THR A 106 10.56 -1.24 24.43
CA THR A 106 10.99 -1.64 25.78
C THR A 106 12.35 -2.36 25.74
N ALA A 107 12.60 -3.16 24.70
CA ALA A 107 13.91 -3.77 24.47
C ALA A 107 15.03 -2.74 24.16
N ALA A 108 14.70 -1.62 23.51
CA ALA A 108 15.67 -0.56 23.21
C ALA A 108 16.20 0.18 24.45
N LEU A 109 15.51 0.08 25.61
CA LEU A 109 16.00 0.57 26.90
C LEU A 109 17.10 -0.32 27.50
N HIS A 110 17.25 -1.56 27.00
CA HIS A 110 18.32 -2.49 27.36
C HIS A 110 19.30 -2.69 26.20
N THR A 111 20.01 -1.62 25.84
CA THR A 111 20.91 -1.57 24.67
C THR A 111 21.87 -2.75 24.59
N GLU A 112 22.52 -3.14 25.70
CA GLU A 112 23.51 -4.23 25.71
C GLU A 112 22.90 -5.60 25.38
N ARG A 113 21.75 -5.95 25.99
CA ARG A 113 21.09 -7.23 25.74
C ARG A 113 20.50 -7.29 24.33
N LEU A 114 19.99 -6.16 23.84
CA LEU A 114 19.50 -6.05 22.47
C LEU A 114 20.63 -6.13 21.45
N THR A 115 21.79 -5.49 21.70
CA THR A 115 23.01 -5.65 20.89
C THR A 115 23.43 -7.11 20.81
N GLN A 116 23.48 -7.81 21.95
CA GLN A 116 23.81 -9.24 21.99
C GLN A 116 22.82 -10.09 21.17
N LEU A 117 21.52 -9.82 21.32
CA LEU A 117 20.50 -10.55 20.56
C LEU A 117 20.59 -10.29 19.05
N VAL A 118 20.85 -9.04 18.65
CA VAL A 118 21.11 -8.68 17.26
C VAL A 118 22.31 -9.47 16.73
N GLN A 119 23.39 -9.61 17.51
CA GLN A 119 24.54 -10.43 17.14
C GLN A 119 24.18 -11.92 17.02
N GLU A 120 23.40 -12.47 17.96
CA GLU A 120 22.90 -13.85 17.89
C GLU A 120 22.08 -14.10 16.61
N LEU A 121 21.20 -13.15 16.25
CA LEU A 121 20.40 -13.23 15.02
C LEU A 121 21.26 -13.10 13.75
N MET A 122 22.27 -12.22 13.77
CA MET A 122 23.24 -12.10 12.69
C MET A 122 24.06 -13.38 12.50
N ASP A 123 24.44 -14.04 13.59
CA ASP A 123 25.21 -15.28 13.54
C ASP A 123 24.39 -16.46 13.00
N ARG A 124 23.08 -16.45 13.26
CA ARG A 124 22.17 -17.49 12.76
C ARG A 124 21.91 -17.36 11.26
N ASP A 125 21.50 -16.18 10.80
CA ASP A 125 21.27 -15.91 9.37
C ASP A 125 21.28 -14.39 9.09
N SER A 126 22.50 -13.83 9.03
CA SER A 126 22.73 -12.40 8.79
C SER A 126 21.98 -11.83 7.57
N TRP A 127 21.91 -12.61 6.49
CA TRP A 127 21.21 -12.20 5.26
C TRP A 127 19.71 -12.06 5.50
N ARG A 128 19.07 -13.13 6.02
CA ARG A 128 17.62 -13.14 6.23
C ARG A 128 17.21 -12.09 7.25
N PHE A 129 18.03 -11.88 8.28
CA PHE A 129 17.77 -10.84 9.27
C PHE A 129 17.85 -9.43 8.67
N ALA A 130 18.86 -9.14 7.84
CA ALA A 130 18.94 -7.87 7.12
C ALA A 130 17.70 -7.64 6.22
N VAL A 131 17.26 -8.65 5.47
CA VAL A 131 16.07 -8.57 4.62
C VAL A 131 14.79 -8.27 5.42
N ARG A 132 14.57 -8.97 6.54
CA ARG A 132 13.41 -8.73 7.42
C ARG A 132 13.45 -7.34 8.04
N LEU A 133 14.62 -6.91 8.49
CA LEU A 133 14.80 -5.58 9.03
C LEU A 133 14.54 -4.51 7.97
N ALA A 134 14.96 -4.77 6.74
CA ALA A 134 14.56 -3.97 5.61
C ALA A 134 13.02 -3.90 5.64
N GLN A 135 12.31 -5.01 5.49
CA GLN A 135 10.84 -5.05 5.43
C GLN A 135 10.18 -4.25 6.56
N PHE A 136 10.68 -4.38 7.80
CA PHE A 136 10.21 -3.65 8.98
C PHE A 136 10.26 -2.12 8.82
N ARG A 137 11.32 -1.57 8.23
CA ARG A 137 11.49 -0.12 8.04
C ARG A 137 10.33 0.56 7.30
N ASN A 138 9.64 -0.15 6.40
CA ASN A 138 8.59 0.41 5.54
C ASN A 138 7.27 0.72 6.27
N GLY A 139 6.99 0.03 7.38
CA GLY A 139 5.80 0.29 8.19
C GLY A 139 6.07 1.09 9.47
N ASN A 140 7.34 1.18 9.87
CA ASN A 140 7.72 1.59 11.22
C ASN A 140 8.94 2.52 11.24
N GLY A 141 9.01 3.49 10.32
CA GLY A 141 10.15 4.40 10.17
C GLY A 141 10.60 5.04 11.49
N GLY A 142 9.66 5.44 12.35
CA GLY A 142 9.96 5.99 13.68
C GLY A 142 10.62 5.00 14.65
N LEU A 143 10.38 3.69 14.50
CA LEU A 143 10.98 2.63 15.30
C LEU A 143 12.32 2.14 14.76
N PHE A 144 12.53 2.32 13.45
CA PHE A 144 13.74 1.87 12.80
C PHE A 144 14.98 2.61 13.30
N PHE A 145 14.89 3.91 13.58
CA PHE A 145 16.06 4.72 13.96
C PHE A 145 16.74 4.27 15.27
N PRO A 146 16.04 4.05 16.40
CA PRO A 146 16.66 3.49 17.61
C PRO A 146 17.32 2.13 17.35
N LEU A 147 16.64 1.25 16.61
CA LEU A 147 17.15 -0.09 16.29
C LEU A 147 18.39 0.00 15.38
N ALA A 148 18.45 0.95 14.45
CA ALA A 148 19.58 1.15 13.55
C ALA A 148 20.87 1.50 14.31
N ASN A 149 20.78 2.24 15.41
CA ASN A 149 21.94 2.54 16.27
C ASN A 149 22.44 1.29 17.00
N VAL A 150 21.52 0.48 17.54
CA VAL A 150 21.87 -0.79 18.21
C VAL A 150 22.53 -1.76 17.23
N ILE A 151 22.01 -1.83 16.01
CA ILE A 151 22.62 -2.61 14.92
C ILE A 151 23.99 -2.06 14.54
N ALA A 152 24.15 -0.74 14.46
CA ALA A 152 25.43 -0.13 14.14
C ALA A 152 26.50 -0.50 15.18
N ASP A 153 26.15 -0.47 16.47
CA ASP A 153 27.01 -0.93 17.57
C ASP A 153 27.33 -2.44 17.45
N ALA A 154 26.31 -3.27 17.19
CA ALA A 154 26.50 -4.71 16.97
C ALA A 154 27.48 -5.01 15.83
N LEU A 155 27.37 -4.28 14.71
CA LEU A 155 28.26 -4.37 13.54
C LEU A 155 29.66 -3.83 13.80
N GLN A 156 29.82 -2.82 14.66
CA GLN A 156 31.14 -2.33 15.07
C GLN A 156 31.86 -3.36 15.93
N ARG A 157 31.15 -4.01 16.85
CA ARG A 157 31.71 -5.06 17.72
C ARG A 157 32.03 -6.35 16.95
N LYS A 158 31.24 -6.66 15.94
CA LYS A 158 31.41 -7.85 15.08
C LYS A 158 31.26 -7.48 13.61
N PRO A 159 32.32 -6.93 12.99
CA PRO A 159 32.27 -6.52 11.59
C PRO A 159 32.05 -7.73 10.69
N LEU A 160 31.19 -7.54 9.68
CA LEU A 160 30.94 -8.55 8.66
C LEU A 160 32.08 -8.57 7.64
N PRO A 161 32.35 -9.72 6.99
CA PRO A 161 33.31 -9.77 5.90
C PRO A 161 32.94 -8.74 4.81
N PRO A 162 33.84 -7.80 4.46
CA PRO A 162 33.49 -6.61 3.68
C PRO A 162 32.96 -6.92 2.28
N ASN A 163 33.34 -8.07 1.71
CA ASN A 163 32.94 -8.51 0.36
C ASN A 163 31.85 -9.61 0.38
N GLY A 164 31.17 -9.80 1.52
CA GLY A 164 30.10 -10.78 1.68
C GLY A 164 28.72 -10.25 1.25
N LEU A 165 27.83 -11.15 0.79
CA LEU A 165 26.43 -10.82 0.52
C LEU A 165 25.72 -10.18 1.73
N SER A 166 26.05 -10.65 2.94
CA SER A 166 25.50 -10.09 4.17
C SER A 166 25.98 -8.66 4.41
N ALA A 167 27.26 -8.36 4.16
CA ALA A 167 27.76 -6.99 4.31
C ALA A 167 27.08 -6.02 3.34
N LEU A 168 26.89 -6.41 2.07
CA LEU A 168 26.09 -5.63 1.12
C LEU A 168 24.66 -5.42 1.64
N ALA A 169 23.98 -6.48 2.09
CA ALA A 169 22.61 -6.38 2.58
C ALA A 169 22.49 -5.39 3.75
N TRP A 170 23.42 -5.45 4.71
CA TRP A 170 23.46 -4.52 5.83
C TRP A 170 23.76 -3.08 5.40
N ASN A 171 24.70 -2.88 4.48
CA ASN A 171 24.98 -1.54 3.95
C ASN A 171 23.78 -0.97 3.20
N LEU A 172 23.01 -1.80 2.48
CA LEU A 172 21.75 -1.38 1.83
C LEU A 172 20.66 -1.01 2.85
N VAL A 173 20.48 -1.80 3.92
CA VAL A 173 19.48 -1.53 4.95
C VAL A 173 19.79 -0.26 5.74
N LEU A 174 21.08 -0.07 6.05
CA LEU A 174 21.60 1.08 6.79
C LEU A 174 21.91 2.29 5.88
N GLN A 175 21.76 2.16 4.56
CA GLN A 175 22.07 3.19 3.56
C GLN A 175 23.52 3.72 3.67
N ARG A 176 24.47 2.81 3.88
CA ARG A 176 25.92 3.09 4.02
C ARG A 176 26.73 2.73 2.78
N CYS A 177 26.09 2.31 1.70
CA CYS A 177 26.80 2.07 0.45
C CYS A 177 27.25 3.40 -0.15
N ASP A 178 28.56 3.60 -0.26
CA ASP A 178 29.10 4.64 -1.13
C ASP A 178 29.15 4.09 -2.57
N PRO A 179 28.38 4.67 -3.50
CA PRO A 179 28.41 4.24 -4.89
C PRO A 179 29.81 4.34 -5.53
N ALA A 180 30.65 5.27 -5.08
CA ALA A 180 32.00 5.46 -5.61
C ALA A 180 32.99 4.33 -5.25
N VAL A 181 32.67 3.49 -4.25
CA VAL A 181 33.57 2.43 -3.78
C VAL A 181 33.26 1.11 -4.50
N PRO A 182 34.17 0.53 -5.32
CA PRO A 182 33.85 -0.62 -6.18
C PRO A 182 33.45 -1.94 -5.47
N THR A 183 33.63 -2.03 -4.15
CA THR A 183 33.52 -3.28 -3.38
C THR A 183 32.11 -3.88 -3.35
N TRP A 184 31.07 -3.10 -3.67
CA TRP A 184 29.69 -3.57 -3.70
C TRP A 184 29.30 -4.28 -5.01
N PHE A 185 30.07 -4.13 -6.09
CA PHE A 185 29.66 -4.57 -7.43
C PHE A 185 29.52 -6.10 -7.54
N GLU A 186 30.56 -6.85 -7.21
CA GLU A 186 30.53 -8.32 -7.25
C GLU A 186 29.50 -8.90 -6.26
N PRO A 187 29.38 -8.42 -5.00
CA PRO A 187 28.28 -8.81 -4.12
C PRO A 187 26.89 -8.55 -4.71
N MET A 188 26.68 -7.44 -5.42
CA MET A 188 25.41 -7.11 -6.08
C MET A 188 25.08 -8.14 -7.17
N GLN A 189 26.05 -8.49 -8.02
CA GLN A 189 25.90 -9.54 -9.02
C GLN A 189 25.55 -10.90 -8.39
N ARG A 190 26.33 -11.33 -7.39
CA ARG A 190 26.07 -12.58 -6.65
C ARG A 190 24.69 -12.56 -5.97
N MET A 191 24.24 -11.40 -5.52
CA MET A 191 22.92 -11.23 -4.91
C MET A 191 21.81 -11.52 -5.93
N LEU A 192 21.89 -10.93 -7.13
CA LEU A 192 20.94 -11.18 -8.22
C LEU A 192 20.91 -12.66 -8.63
N GLU A 193 22.07 -13.32 -8.64
CA GLU A 193 22.23 -14.72 -9.03
C GLU A 193 21.72 -15.69 -7.98
N ARG A 194 21.97 -15.44 -6.70
CA ARG A 194 21.73 -16.42 -5.63
C ARG A 194 20.44 -16.21 -4.85
N ARG A 195 19.88 -15.00 -4.86
CA ARG A 195 18.74 -14.63 -3.99
C ARG A 195 17.44 -14.51 -4.78
N LYS A 196 16.32 -14.59 -4.07
CA LYS A 196 14.99 -14.44 -4.66
C LYS A 196 14.69 -12.96 -4.88
N LEU A 197 13.92 -12.64 -5.92
CA LEU A 197 13.50 -11.26 -6.21
C LEU A 197 12.84 -10.57 -5.02
N VAL A 198 12.06 -11.29 -4.21
CA VAL A 198 11.41 -10.74 -3.01
C VAL A 198 12.40 -10.20 -1.97
N ASP A 199 13.49 -10.91 -1.74
CA ASP A 199 14.54 -10.51 -0.81
C ASP A 199 15.30 -9.31 -1.36
N ILE A 200 15.64 -9.36 -2.65
CA ILE A 200 16.37 -8.29 -3.34
C ILE A 200 15.54 -7.00 -3.37
N SER A 201 14.26 -7.11 -3.71
CA SER A 201 13.32 -6.00 -3.74
C SER A 201 13.19 -5.36 -2.35
N SER A 202 13.19 -6.16 -1.28
CA SER A 202 13.17 -5.65 0.09
C SER A 202 14.40 -4.78 0.41
N LEU A 203 15.57 -5.08 -0.16
CA LEU A 203 16.80 -4.31 0.04
C LEU A 203 16.93 -3.10 -0.91
N LEU A 204 16.38 -3.19 -2.12
CA LEU A 204 16.45 -2.14 -3.15
C LEU A 204 15.15 -1.36 -3.35
N ARG A 205 14.20 -1.48 -2.42
CA ARG A 205 12.86 -0.90 -2.52
C ARG A 205 12.86 0.62 -2.73
N THR A 206 11.78 1.13 -3.30
CA THR A 206 11.60 2.57 -3.59
C THR A 206 11.56 3.45 -2.34
N SER A 207 11.14 2.93 -1.18
CA SER A 207 11.20 3.66 0.10
C SER A 207 12.60 3.71 0.72
N LEU A 208 13.62 3.15 0.06
CA LEU A 208 15.04 3.33 0.37
C LEU A 208 15.71 4.11 -0.76
N PRO A 209 15.40 5.40 -0.95
CA PRO A 209 15.80 6.15 -2.15
C PRO A 209 17.32 6.22 -2.33
N ALA A 210 18.11 6.18 -1.25
CA ALA A 210 19.57 6.12 -1.31
C ALA A 210 20.13 4.88 -2.04
N ASN A 211 19.35 3.80 -2.15
CA ASN A 211 19.78 2.57 -2.81
C ASN A 211 19.57 2.61 -4.34
N ALA A 212 18.69 3.49 -4.84
CA ALA A 212 18.47 3.63 -6.28
C ALA A 212 19.71 4.17 -7.02
N PRO A 213 20.43 5.21 -6.54
CA PRO A 213 21.71 5.63 -7.12
C PRO A 213 22.76 4.51 -7.19
N LEU A 214 22.86 3.67 -6.14
CA LEU A 214 23.77 2.53 -6.12
C LEU A 214 23.42 1.51 -7.22
N PHE A 215 22.13 1.14 -7.30
CA PHE A 215 21.66 0.21 -8.34
C PHE A 215 21.80 0.80 -9.75
N ARG A 216 21.62 2.12 -9.91
CA ARG A 216 21.89 2.82 -11.16
C ARG A 216 23.35 2.71 -11.58
N GLN A 217 24.29 2.89 -10.66
CA GLN A 217 25.71 2.69 -10.97
C GLN A 217 26.05 1.25 -11.30
N PHE A 218 25.42 0.28 -10.60
CA PHE A 218 25.52 -1.13 -10.96
C PHE A 218 25.08 -1.35 -12.42
N ALA A 219 23.90 -0.83 -12.79
CA ALA A 219 23.36 -0.97 -14.14
C ALA A 219 24.26 -0.34 -15.20
N LEU A 220 24.78 0.88 -14.96
CA LEU A 220 25.69 1.55 -15.89
C LEU A 220 26.99 0.77 -16.11
N ARG A 221 27.54 0.15 -15.05
CA ARG A 221 28.69 -0.75 -15.17
C ARG A 221 28.38 -2.02 -15.97
N MET A 222 27.21 -2.63 -15.76
CA MET A 222 26.74 -3.78 -16.58
C MET A 222 26.60 -3.42 -18.07
N LEU A 223 26.27 -2.15 -18.37
CA LEU A 223 26.14 -1.63 -19.74
C LEU A 223 27.49 -1.29 -20.40
N ALA A 224 28.49 -0.85 -19.63
CA ALA A 224 29.79 -0.37 -20.13
C ALA A 224 30.67 -1.44 -20.81
N GLN A 225 30.26 -2.71 -20.82
CA GLN A 225 31.02 -3.83 -21.39
C GLN A 225 32.42 -4.00 -20.79
N ASP A 226 32.59 -3.62 -19.52
CA ASP A 226 33.83 -3.83 -18.79
C ASP A 226 34.18 -5.34 -18.79
N PRO A 227 35.39 -5.74 -19.25
CA PRO A 227 35.82 -7.14 -19.28
C PRO A 227 35.77 -7.84 -17.92
N ALA A 228 35.84 -7.09 -16.81
CA ALA A 228 35.71 -7.61 -15.45
C ALA A 228 34.26 -7.97 -15.07
N VAL A 229 33.27 -7.58 -15.89
CA VAL A 229 31.85 -7.81 -15.65
C VAL A 229 31.37 -9.00 -16.48
N HIS A 230 31.11 -10.10 -15.80
CA HIS A 230 30.57 -11.29 -16.45
C HIS A 230 29.05 -11.16 -16.69
N PRO A 231 28.52 -11.71 -17.79
CA PRO A 231 27.08 -11.74 -18.02
C PRO A 231 26.31 -12.40 -16.87
N LEU A 232 25.12 -11.89 -16.59
CA LEU A 232 24.23 -12.46 -15.58
C LEU A 232 23.62 -13.77 -16.08
N GLY A 233 23.51 -14.76 -15.19
CA GLY A 233 22.75 -15.97 -15.48
C GLY A 233 21.25 -15.68 -15.71
N PRO A 234 20.48 -16.58 -16.34
CA PRO A 234 19.11 -16.32 -16.79
C PRO A 234 18.17 -15.72 -15.74
N ARG A 235 18.19 -16.27 -14.51
CA ARG A 235 17.38 -15.76 -13.40
C ARG A 235 17.79 -14.36 -12.96
N ALA A 236 19.09 -14.12 -12.86
CA ALA A 236 19.64 -12.82 -12.46
C ALA A 236 19.32 -11.75 -13.51
N THR A 237 19.35 -12.11 -14.80
CA THR A 237 18.93 -11.23 -15.90
C THR A 237 17.47 -10.81 -15.76
N PHE A 238 16.57 -11.75 -15.44
CA PHE A 238 15.17 -11.41 -15.19
C PHE A 238 15.00 -10.48 -13.98
N HIS A 239 15.69 -10.76 -12.87
CA HIS A 239 15.70 -9.87 -11.70
C HIS A 239 16.22 -8.48 -12.06
N PHE A 240 17.31 -8.40 -12.81
CA PHE A 240 17.91 -7.15 -13.25
C PHE A 240 16.95 -6.32 -14.10
N LEU A 241 16.16 -6.94 -14.99
CA LEU A 241 15.12 -6.26 -15.75
C LEU A 241 14.01 -5.69 -14.86
N VAL A 242 13.49 -6.46 -13.90
CA VAL A 242 12.41 -5.99 -13.01
C VAL A 242 12.89 -4.81 -12.16
N LEU A 243 14.09 -4.92 -11.59
CA LEU A 243 14.68 -3.85 -10.79
C LEU A 243 14.97 -2.60 -11.64
N SER A 244 15.49 -2.79 -12.85
CA SER A 244 15.78 -1.69 -13.77
C SER A 244 14.52 -0.96 -14.21
N TYR A 245 13.43 -1.70 -14.44
CA TYR A 245 12.14 -1.12 -14.78
C TYR A 245 11.57 -0.26 -13.64
N ALA A 246 11.79 -0.66 -12.40
CA ALA A 246 11.27 0.03 -11.22
C ALA A 246 12.14 1.20 -10.73
N LEU A 247 13.47 1.11 -10.91
CA LEU A 247 14.43 2.00 -10.22
C LEU A 247 15.20 2.93 -11.14
N LEU A 248 15.16 2.71 -12.46
CA LEU A 248 15.98 3.48 -13.41
C LEU A 248 15.12 4.37 -14.30
N GLU A 249 15.74 5.42 -14.82
CA GLU A 249 15.10 6.30 -15.78
C GLU A 249 14.85 5.53 -17.11
N PRO A 250 13.78 5.85 -17.86
CA PRO A 250 13.39 5.10 -19.05
C PRO A 250 14.50 4.91 -20.08
N GLN A 251 15.39 5.90 -20.24
CA GLN A 251 16.53 5.82 -21.17
C GLN A 251 17.53 4.74 -20.75
N VAL A 252 17.86 4.66 -19.46
CA VAL A 252 18.79 3.66 -18.92
C VAL A 252 18.16 2.28 -18.98
N TYR A 253 16.87 2.15 -18.64
CA TYR A 253 16.15 0.89 -18.74
C TYR A 253 16.11 0.35 -20.18
N ARG A 254 15.90 1.22 -21.18
CA ARG A 254 15.98 0.81 -22.60
C ARG A 254 17.37 0.29 -22.98
N ALA A 255 18.44 0.92 -22.49
CA ALA A 255 19.80 0.41 -22.70
C ALA A 255 19.99 -0.97 -22.06
N VAL A 256 19.42 -1.20 -20.86
CA VAL A 256 19.38 -2.52 -20.21
C VAL A 256 18.64 -3.55 -21.08
N CYS A 257 17.46 -3.22 -21.63
CA CYS A 257 16.76 -4.12 -22.54
C CYS A 257 17.61 -4.48 -23.76
N ALA A 258 18.29 -3.52 -24.37
CA ALA A 258 19.18 -3.77 -25.51
C ALA A 258 20.33 -4.71 -25.12
N ARG A 259 20.96 -4.48 -23.96
CA ARG A 259 22.03 -5.33 -23.45
C ARG A 259 21.59 -6.76 -23.16
N VAL A 260 20.39 -6.94 -22.62
CA VAL A 260 19.82 -8.29 -22.39
C VAL A 260 19.64 -9.05 -23.69
N LEU A 261 19.17 -8.39 -24.76
CA LEU A 261 19.07 -9.05 -26.07
C LEU A 261 20.45 -9.40 -26.65
N THR A 262 21.48 -8.57 -26.42
CA THR A 262 22.85 -8.91 -26.79
C THR A 262 23.36 -10.15 -26.04
N TRP A 263 23.07 -10.28 -24.74
CA TRP A 263 23.47 -11.45 -23.95
C TRP A 263 22.76 -12.73 -24.36
N ALA A 264 21.47 -12.65 -24.68
CA ALA A 264 20.70 -13.82 -25.12
C ALA A 264 21.08 -14.28 -26.54
N GLY A 265 21.66 -13.40 -27.36
CA GLY A 265 21.99 -13.70 -28.74
C GLY A 265 20.75 -13.97 -29.61
N ALA A 266 20.93 -14.75 -30.68
CA ALA A 266 19.84 -15.13 -31.57
C ALA A 266 19.00 -16.24 -30.93
N VAL A 267 17.86 -15.88 -30.35
CA VAL A 267 16.88 -16.83 -29.80
C VAL A 267 15.75 -17.06 -30.82
N PRO A 268 15.73 -18.21 -31.54
CA PRO A 268 14.74 -18.47 -32.60
C PRO A 268 13.32 -18.67 -32.05
N THR A 269 13.19 -19.25 -30.85
CA THR A 269 11.91 -19.50 -30.18
C THR A 269 11.95 -19.00 -28.74
N ILE A 270 11.03 -18.12 -28.38
CA ILE A 270 10.93 -17.60 -27.00
C ILE A 270 10.11 -18.56 -26.15
N ASP A 271 10.75 -19.30 -25.26
CA ASP A 271 10.07 -20.06 -24.21
C ASP A 271 9.81 -19.18 -22.97
N ARG A 272 8.57 -18.69 -22.85
CA ARG A 272 8.13 -17.80 -21.77
C ARG A 272 8.16 -18.45 -20.39
N GLN A 273 8.26 -19.78 -20.29
CA GLN A 273 8.32 -20.51 -19.01
C GLN A 273 9.70 -20.45 -18.38
N THR A 274 10.73 -20.09 -19.16
CA THR A 274 12.11 -19.97 -18.68
C THR A 274 12.43 -18.51 -18.31
N PRO A 275 13.37 -18.30 -17.37
CA PRO A 275 13.85 -16.95 -17.06
C PRO A 275 14.45 -16.23 -18.27
N GLU A 276 15.15 -16.96 -19.14
CA GLU A 276 15.77 -16.42 -20.35
C GLU A 276 14.73 -15.96 -21.36
N GLY A 277 13.77 -16.82 -21.73
CA GLY A 277 12.73 -16.46 -22.68
C GLY A 277 11.82 -15.35 -22.18
N ALA A 278 11.47 -15.33 -20.88
CA ALA A 278 10.75 -14.20 -20.30
C ALA A 278 11.55 -12.89 -20.37
N SER A 279 12.86 -12.93 -20.10
CA SER A 279 13.74 -11.76 -20.20
C SER A 279 13.83 -11.23 -21.63
N VAL A 280 13.99 -12.13 -22.61
CA VAL A 280 14.02 -11.80 -24.05
C VAL A 280 12.69 -11.20 -24.49
N LEU A 281 11.56 -11.79 -24.07
CA LEU A 281 10.22 -11.30 -24.39
C LEU A 281 10.03 -9.86 -23.91
N VAL A 282 10.29 -9.61 -22.62
CA VAL A 282 10.17 -8.29 -22.00
C VAL A 282 11.05 -7.28 -22.74
N ALA A 283 12.35 -7.58 -22.89
CA ALA A 283 13.29 -6.67 -23.53
C ALA A 283 12.90 -6.36 -24.99
N ARG A 284 12.46 -7.38 -25.74
CA ARG A 284 12.00 -7.22 -27.13
C ARG A 284 10.75 -6.36 -27.20
N ASN A 285 9.78 -6.59 -26.33
CA ASN A 285 8.52 -5.84 -26.31
C ASN A 285 8.75 -4.35 -26.03
N HIS A 286 9.58 -4.01 -25.03
CA HIS A 286 9.92 -2.61 -24.72
C HIS A 286 10.64 -1.91 -25.88
N LEU A 287 11.66 -2.55 -26.48
CA LEU A 287 12.40 -1.95 -27.59
C LEU A 287 11.56 -1.84 -28.87
N GLN A 288 10.77 -2.86 -29.19
CA GLN A 288 9.89 -2.83 -30.36
C GLN A 288 8.87 -1.71 -30.23
N ARG A 289 8.26 -1.54 -29.06
CA ARG A 289 7.30 -0.46 -28.81
C ARG A 289 7.92 0.91 -28.89
N TYR A 290 9.10 1.09 -28.31
CA TYR A 290 9.86 2.33 -28.48
C TYR A 290 10.12 2.63 -29.96
N ARG A 291 10.58 1.64 -30.76
CA ARG A 291 10.80 1.84 -32.21
C ARG A 291 9.53 2.18 -32.96
N LEU A 292 8.42 1.48 -32.67
CA LEU A 292 7.11 1.76 -33.28
C LEU A 292 6.67 3.19 -32.98
N ALA A 293 6.82 3.64 -31.74
CA ALA A 293 6.50 4.99 -31.33
C ALA A 293 7.37 6.04 -32.02
N GLN A 294 8.68 5.80 -32.14
CA GLN A 294 9.58 6.68 -32.90
C GLN A 294 9.22 6.76 -34.39
N SER A 295 8.69 5.67 -34.98
CA SER A 295 8.21 5.67 -36.36
C SER A 295 6.84 6.33 -36.56
N GLN A 296 6.07 6.49 -35.49
CA GLN A 296 4.72 7.02 -35.47
C GLN A 296 4.64 8.39 -34.79
N SER A 297 5.78 9.08 -34.63
CA SER A 297 5.89 10.31 -33.83
C SER A 297 4.70 11.22 -34.06
N ALA A 298 4.00 11.58 -32.98
CA ALA A 298 2.79 12.39 -33.12
C ALA A 298 3.17 13.71 -33.79
N GLN A 299 2.46 14.07 -34.86
CA GLN A 299 2.39 15.47 -35.24
C GLN A 299 1.77 16.21 -34.04
N PRO A 300 2.34 17.32 -33.57
CA PRO A 300 1.76 18.05 -32.45
C PRO A 300 0.34 18.46 -32.85
N SER A 301 -0.67 17.92 -32.18
CA SER A 301 -2.06 18.35 -32.38
C SER A 301 -2.14 19.84 -32.03
N PRO A 302 -2.31 20.75 -33.01
CA PRO A 302 -2.37 22.18 -32.76
C PRO A 302 -3.79 22.50 -32.31
N GLY A 303 -4.12 22.23 -31.05
CA GLY A 303 -5.46 22.49 -30.54
C GLY A 303 -5.83 21.69 -29.30
N ARG A 304 -7.12 21.72 -28.96
CA ARG A 304 -7.67 21.02 -27.80
C ARG A 304 -7.53 19.51 -28.00
N LEU A 305 -6.91 18.82 -27.05
CA LEU A 305 -6.87 17.35 -27.04
C LEU A 305 -8.28 16.79 -26.80
N ARG A 306 -8.60 15.67 -27.46
CA ARG A 306 -9.80 14.90 -27.19
C ARG A 306 -9.49 13.82 -26.16
N ILE A 307 -10.06 13.96 -24.97
CA ILE A 307 -9.70 13.17 -23.78
C ILE A 307 -10.92 12.38 -23.30
N ALA A 308 -10.78 11.06 -23.17
CA ALA A 308 -11.77 10.25 -22.47
C ALA A 308 -11.43 10.15 -20.99
N LEU A 309 -12.35 10.58 -20.12
CA LEU A 309 -12.26 10.38 -18.68
C LEU A 309 -13.09 9.14 -18.29
N CYS A 310 -12.41 8.00 -18.20
CA CYS A 310 -12.95 6.70 -17.85
C CYS A 310 -13.03 6.52 -16.34
N VAL A 311 -14.22 6.68 -15.77
CA VAL A 311 -14.49 6.46 -14.35
C VAL A 311 -14.86 5.00 -14.12
N SER A 312 -14.08 4.29 -13.30
CA SER A 312 -14.29 2.85 -13.05
C SER A 312 -14.10 2.47 -11.59
N GLY A 313 -15.08 1.78 -10.99
CA GLY A 313 -14.96 1.26 -9.63
C GLY A 313 -16.26 1.27 -8.83
N GLN A 314 -16.15 1.22 -7.51
CA GLN A 314 -17.27 1.42 -6.58
C GLN A 314 -17.42 2.91 -6.26
N LEU A 315 -18.64 3.44 -6.29
CA LEU A 315 -18.93 4.88 -6.16
C LEU A 315 -18.89 5.40 -4.72
N ARG A 316 -17.99 4.94 -3.87
CA ARG A 316 -17.93 5.46 -2.49
C ARG A 316 -17.51 6.94 -2.52
N GLY A 317 -18.30 7.84 -1.92
CA GLY A 317 -17.92 9.25 -1.82
C GLY A 317 -17.69 9.97 -3.16
N TYR A 318 -18.23 9.42 -4.26
CA TYR A 318 -17.88 9.86 -5.62
C TYR A 318 -18.27 11.31 -5.91
N GLN A 319 -19.37 11.79 -5.31
CA GLN A 319 -19.83 13.16 -5.51
C GLN A 319 -18.83 14.17 -4.93
N ASP A 320 -18.23 13.86 -3.79
CA ASP A 320 -17.26 14.73 -3.13
C ASP A 320 -15.88 14.62 -3.79
N ALA A 321 -15.49 13.41 -4.20
CA ALA A 321 -14.28 13.22 -5.00
C ALA A 321 -14.33 14.02 -6.30
N PHE A 322 -15.45 13.97 -7.05
CA PHE A 322 -15.60 14.65 -8.33
C PHE A 322 -15.42 16.18 -8.23
N LYS A 323 -15.85 16.81 -7.13
CA LYS A 323 -15.64 18.26 -6.91
C LYS A 323 -14.17 18.66 -6.96
N THR A 324 -13.27 17.76 -6.58
CA THR A 324 -11.82 18.01 -6.59
C THR A 324 -11.17 17.75 -7.96
N TRP A 325 -11.90 17.19 -8.93
CA TRP A 325 -11.33 16.83 -10.23
C TRP A 325 -11.08 18.03 -11.15
N GLU A 326 -11.56 19.22 -10.78
CA GLU A 326 -11.14 20.48 -11.40
C GLU A 326 -9.60 20.67 -11.35
N HIS A 327 -8.93 20.05 -10.37
CA HIS A 327 -7.48 20.04 -10.25
C HIS A 327 -6.74 19.26 -11.35
N LEU A 328 -7.46 18.52 -12.22
CA LEU A 328 -6.90 17.99 -13.47
C LEU A 328 -6.67 19.09 -14.53
N GLN A 329 -7.25 20.29 -14.37
CA GLN A 329 -7.06 21.42 -15.28
C GLN A 329 -7.41 21.10 -16.74
N LEU A 330 -8.53 20.39 -16.96
CA LEU A 330 -8.93 19.90 -18.29
C LEU A 330 -9.87 20.86 -19.05
N GLN A 331 -10.17 22.05 -18.52
CA GLN A 331 -11.16 22.98 -19.08
C GLN A 331 -10.88 23.41 -20.53
N ASP A 332 -9.60 23.40 -20.93
CA ASP A 332 -9.15 23.79 -22.27
C ASP A 332 -9.13 22.61 -23.26
N HIS A 333 -9.65 21.44 -22.89
CA HIS A 333 -9.66 20.22 -23.69
C HIS A 333 -11.08 19.72 -23.98
N ASP A 334 -11.24 18.87 -24.99
CA ASP A 334 -12.50 18.22 -25.33
C ASP A 334 -12.64 16.94 -24.50
N VAL A 335 -13.28 17.04 -23.33
CA VAL A 335 -13.33 15.95 -22.34
C VAL A 335 -14.68 15.28 -22.37
N HIS A 336 -14.68 13.96 -22.58
CA HIS A 336 -15.87 13.13 -22.54
C HIS A 336 -15.79 12.16 -21.35
N ILE A 337 -16.80 12.18 -20.48
CA ILE A 337 -16.83 11.32 -19.29
C ILE A 337 -17.56 10.00 -19.60
N HIS A 338 -16.89 8.89 -19.29
CA HIS A 338 -17.39 7.53 -19.45
C HIS A 338 -17.39 6.84 -18.09
N VAL A 339 -18.56 6.63 -17.50
CA VAL A 339 -18.69 6.01 -16.18
C VAL A 339 -19.12 4.56 -16.34
N HIS A 340 -18.30 3.64 -15.84
CA HIS A 340 -18.69 2.24 -15.74
C HIS A 340 -18.55 1.72 -14.31
N THR A 341 -19.69 1.43 -13.68
CA THR A 341 -19.79 1.16 -12.24
C THR A 341 -20.64 -0.07 -11.93
N TRP A 342 -20.58 -0.53 -10.70
CA TRP A 342 -21.58 -1.42 -10.12
C TRP A 342 -22.85 -0.65 -9.79
N ARG A 343 -24.02 -1.31 -9.84
CA ARG A 343 -25.29 -0.73 -9.37
C ARG A 343 -25.14 -0.32 -7.91
N SER A 344 -24.52 -1.18 -7.10
CA SER A 344 -24.22 -0.84 -5.72
C SER A 344 -23.09 0.18 -5.60
N VAL A 345 -23.32 1.23 -4.79
CA VAL A 345 -22.34 2.27 -4.42
C VAL A 345 -21.22 1.69 -3.54
N GLY A 346 -21.36 0.45 -3.07
CA GLY A 346 -20.42 -0.20 -2.15
C GLY A 346 -20.64 0.19 -0.69
N LEU A 347 -21.82 0.73 -0.38
CA LEU A 347 -22.41 0.82 0.95
C LEU A 347 -23.25 -0.45 1.18
N SER A 348 -22.83 -1.28 2.13
CA SER A 348 -23.69 -2.33 2.67
C SER A 348 -24.42 -1.76 3.87
N VAL A 349 -25.69 -2.11 4.05
CA VAL A 349 -26.40 -1.83 5.31
C VAL A 349 -25.54 -2.36 6.46
N PRO A 350 -25.24 -1.54 7.48
CA PRO A 350 -24.35 -1.94 8.55
C PRO A 350 -24.94 -3.13 9.31
N VAL A 351 -24.20 -4.22 9.35
CA VAL A 351 -24.54 -5.44 10.10
C VAL A 351 -23.82 -5.38 11.44
N ALA A 352 -24.52 -5.57 12.55
CA ALA A 352 -23.96 -5.39 13.90
C ALA A 352 -22.83 -6.37 14.22
N SER A 353 -22.83 -7.54 13.58
CA SER A 353 -21.73 -8.52 13.64
C SER A 353 -20.43 -8.03 12.98
N SER A 354 -20.48 -6.98 12.15
CA SER A 354 -19.32 -6.41 11.46
C SER A 354 -18.98 -5.03 12.02
N ARG A 355 -18.09 -5.00 13.03
CA ARG A 355 -17.58 -3.75 13.63
C ARG A 355 -17.12 -2.74 12.57
N LYS A 356 -16.35 -3.21 11.59
CA LYS A 356 -15.84 -2.40 10.47
C LYS A 356 -16.95 -1.85 9.56
N GLY A 357 -18.04 -2.60 9.36
CA GLY A 357 -19.20 -2.12 8.61
C GLY A 357 -19.93 -1.01 9.34
N VAL A 358 -20.12 -1.16 10.65
CA VAL A 358 -20.79 -0.17 11.51
C VAL A 358 -19.95 1.10 11.65
N ASP A 359 -18.63 0.98 11.91
CA ASP A 359 -17.70 2.12 12.00
C ASP A 359 -17.61 2.91 10.67
N ARG A 360 -17.93 2.27 9.54
CA ARG A 360 -18.00 2.93 8.22
C ARG A 360 -19.33 3.65 7.96
N ALA A 361 -20.41 3.24 8.63
CA ALA A 361 -21.73 3.83 8.43
C ALA A 361 -21.97 5.01 9.37
N PHE A 362 -21.42 4.98 10.59
CA PHE A 362 -21.72 5.94 11.65
C PHE A 362 -20.46 6.59 12.21
N THR A 363 -20.49 7.91 12.40
CA THR A 363 -19.36 8.64 13.01
C THR A 363 -19.48 8.79 14.52
N HIS A 364 -20.65 8.51 15.12
CA HIS A 364 -20.92 8.71 16.55
C HIS A 364 -20.58 7.44 17.39
N PRO A 365 -19.44 7.40 18.11
CA PRO A 365 -18.96 6.17 18.74
C PRO A 365 -19.88 5.54 19.80
N PRO A 366 -20.60 6.32 20.64
CA PRO A 366 -21.60 5.75 21.56
C PRO A 366 -22.68 4.96 20.81
N PHE A 367 -23.22 5.52 19.73
CA PHE A 367 -24.23 4.83 18.93
C PHE A 367 -23.66 3.58 18.26
N VAL A 368 -22.46 3.65 17.69
CA VAL A 368 -21.78 2.45 17.13
C VAL A 368 -21.72 1.31 18.15
N ARG A 369 -21.32 1.60 19.39
CA ARG A 369 -21.27 0.59 20.46
C ARG A 369 -22.67 0.06 20.79
N ALA A 370 -23.67 0.93 20.87
CA ALA A 370 -25.04 0.55 21.17
C ALA A 370 -25.65 -0.32 20.06
N PHE A 371 -25.43 0.04 18.78
CA PHE A 371 -25.88 -0.71 17.61
C PHE A 371 -25.30 -2.12 17.57
N ILE A 372 -23.99 -2.24 17.79
CA ILE A 372 -23.31 -3.54 17.86
C ILE A 372 -23.84 -4.37 19.03
N ARG A 373 -24.00 -3.75 20.21
CA ARG A 373 -24.53 -4.42 21.39
C ARG A 373 -25.97 -4.89 21.17
N ALA A 374 -26.79 -4.08 20.50
CA ALA A 374 -28.16 -4.43 20.15
C ALA A 374 -28.18 -5.65 19.23
N GLY A 375 -27.38 -5.68 18.16
CA GLY A 375 -27.36 -6.82 17.27
C GLY A 375 -26.74 -8.08 17.88
N GLN A 376 -25.76 -7.95 18.78
CA GLN A 376 -25.26 -9.08 19.56
C GLN A 376 -26.32 -9.65 20.51
N ARG A 377 -27.14 -8.79 21.11
CA ARG A 377 -28.16 -9.21 22.09
C ARG A 377 -29.43 -9.75 21.43
N TYR A 378 -29.86 -9.16 20.33
CA TYR A 378 -31.17 -9.43 19.71
C TYR A 378 -31.08 -10.08 18.33
N GLY A 379 -29.91 -10.04 17.67
CA GLY A 379 -29.71 -10.49 16.30
C GLY A 379 -30.00 -9.41 15.26
N ASP A 380 -29.29 -9.46 14.12
CA ASP A 380 -29.47 -8.51 13.01
C ASP A 380 -30.88 -8.57 12.40
N GLU A 381 -31.51 -9.74 12.36
CA GLU A 381 -32.90 -9.88 11.89
C GLU A 381 -33.91 -9.14 12.80
N ALA A 382 -33.69 -9.18 14.12
CA ALA A 382 -34.56 -8.47 15.06
C ALA A 382 -34.40 -6.95 14.93
N LEU A 383 -33.15 -6.48 14.77
CA LEU A 383 -32.87 -5.06 14.47
C LEU A 383 -33.56 -4.61 13.19
N ASN A 384 -33.43 -5.37 12.11
CA ASN A 384 -34.04 -5.03 10.81
C ASN A 384 -35.57 -4.98 10.87
N ARG A 385 -36.19 -5.88 11.64
CA ARG A 385 -37.65 -5.87 11.85
C ARG A 385 -38.12 -4.71 12.74
N ALA A 386 -37.31 -4.33 13.73
CA ALA A 386 -37.66 -3.26 14.66
C ALA A 386 -37.49 -1.86 14.05
N TYR A 387 -36.52 -1.68 13.15
CA TYR A 387 -36.20 -0.37 12.56
C TYR A 387 -36.22 -0.39 11.02
N PRO A 388 -37.34 -0.76 10.38
CA PRO A 388 -37.40 -0.95 8.93
C PRO A 388 -37.18 0.35 8.15
N LYS A 389 -37.64 1.52 8.62
CA LYS A 389 -37.44 2.79 7.91
C LYS A 389 -36.02 3.30 8.08
N PHE A 390 -35.41 3.15 9.26
CA PHE A 390 -34.01 3.45 9.51
C PHE A 390 -33.11 2.60 8.60
N MET A 391 -33.36 1.29 8.53
CA MET A 391 -32.59 0.40 7.63
C MET A 391 -32.82 0.73 6.15
N ALA A 392 -34.05 1.08 5.77
CA ALA A 392 -34.36 1.55 4.41
C ALA A 392 -33.64 2.87 4.09
N ALA A 393 -33.54 3.80 5.04
CA ALA A 393 -32.82 5.05 4.87
C ALA A 393 -31.30 4.84 4.75
N LEU A 394 -30.74 3.83 5.44
CA LEU A 394 -29.36 3.40 5.26
C LEU A 394 -29.13 2.69 3.91
N ALA A 395 -30.16 2.03 3.38
CA ALA A 395 -30.15 1.45 2.04
C ALA A 395 -30.37 2.50 0.92
N TRP A 396 -30.99 3.65 1.23
CA TRP A 396 -31.17 4.75 0.30
C TRP A 396 -29.81 5.42 0.02
N GLY A 397 -29.37 5.38 -1.25
CA GLY A 397 -27.99 5.68 -1.64
C GLY A 397 -27.06 4.47 -1.73
N ALA A 398 -27.56 3.25 -1.51
CA ALA A 398 -26.82 2.02 -1.78
C ALA A 398 -26.76 1.69 -3.27
N THR A 399 -27.65 2.23 -4.11
CA THR A 399 -27.65 2.01 -5.57
C THR A 399 -27.63 3.31 -6.35
N VAL A 400 -27.24 3.24 -7.63
CA VAL A 400 -27.27 4.38 -8.57
C VAL A 400 -28.00 4.04 -9.85
N THR A 401 -28.59 5.07 -10.45
CA THR A 401 -29.16 5.07 -11.80
C THR A 401 -28.30 5.88 -12.76
N PRO A 402 -28.51 5.77 -14.09
CA PRO A 402 -27.82 6.63 -15.04
C PRO A 402 -28.08 8.11 -14.84
N ASP A 403 -29.29 8.49 -14.43
CA ASP A 403 -29.66 9.89 -14.22
C ASP A 403 -28.96 10.47 -12.99
N ASP A 404 -28.78 9.67 -11.92
CA ASP A 404 -27.98 10.08 -10.76
C ASP A 404 -26.53 10.42 -11.18
N LEU A 405 -25.94 9.59 -12.05
CA LEU A 405 -24.57 9.80 -12.52
C LEU A 405 -24.46 10.99 -13.46
N ARG A 406 -25.44 11.22 -14.34
CA ARG A 406 -25.49 12.43 -15.19
C ARG A 406 -25.72 13.70 -14.38
N ALA A 407 -26.46 13.63 -13.27
CA ALA A 407 -26.61 14.76 -12.36
C ALA A 407 -25.28 15.17 -11.71
N VAL A 408 -24.37 14.21 -11.48
CA VAL A 408 -23.05 14.46 -10.89
C VAL A 408 -22.01 14.83 -11.94
N TYR A 409 -21.85 14.00 -12.97
CA TYR A 409 -20.76 14.13 -13.96
C TYR A 409 -21.14 15.00 -15.17
N GLY A 410 -22.42 15.35 -15.34
CA GLY A 410 -22.93 16.17 -16.44
C GLY A 410 -23.84 15.38 -17.40
N PRO A 411 -24.75 16.07 -18.12
CA PRO A 411 -25.79 15.45 -18.94
C PRO A 411 -25.25 14.59 -20.09
N ASP A 412 -24.09 14.93 -20.63
CA ASP A 412 -23.46 14.23 -21.76
C ASP A 412 -22.65 12.99 -21.33
N THR A 413 -22.69 12.63 -20.04
CA THR A 413 -21.96 11.46 -19.52
C THR A 413 -22.49 10.15 -20.11
N HIS A 414 -21.59 9.33 -20.63
CA HIS A 414 -21.89 7.96 -21.05
C HIS A 414 -21.83 7.03 -19.84
N VAL A 415 -22.89 6.25 -19.61
CA VAL A 415 -23.05 5.45 -18.38
C VAL A 415 -23.26 3.98 -18.70
N GLY A 416 -22.47 3.12 -18.05
CA GLY A 416 -22.69 1.68 -17.93
C GLY A 416 -22.81 1.26 -16.46
N ILE A 417 -23.88 0.56 -16.12
CA ILE A 417 -24.14 0.03 -14.77
C ILE A 417 -24.39 -1.47 -14.89
N GLU A 418 -23.73 -2.27 -14.07
CA GLU A 418 -23.98 -3.72 -13.96
C GLU A 418 -24.20 -4.10 -12.50
N GLU A 419 -24.87 -5.22 -12.26
CA GLU A 419 -24.95 -5.83 -10.92
C GLU A 419 -23.59 -6.37 -10.48
N ASP A 420 -23.33 -6.37 -9.17
CA ASP A 420 -22.08 -6.90 -8.63
C ASP A 420 -22.15 -8.39 -8.25
N ASP A 421 -23.28 -9.05 -8.46
CA ASP A 421 -23.53 -10.46 -8.14
C ASP A 421 -23.48 -11.40 -9.37
N LEU A 422 -22.90 -10.94 -10.49
CA LEU A 422 -22.81 -11.73 -11.72
C LEU A 422 -22.17 -13.11 -11.46
N PRO A 423 -22.69 -14.21 -12.07
CA PRO A 423 -22.21 -15.56 -11.85
C PRO A 423 -20.72 -15.76 -12.11
N GLU A 424 -20.12 -15.02 -13.03
CA GLU A 424 -18.68 -15.11 -13.33
C GLU A 424 -17.77 -14.61 -12.18
N PHE A 425 -18.33 -13.89 -11.20
CA PHE A 425 -17.64 -13.45 -9.99
C PHE A 425 -18.00 -14.30 -8.77
N ALA A 426 -18.79 -15.36 -8.94
CA ALA A 426 -19.07 -16.30 -7.86
C ALA A 426 -17.75 -16.90 -7.35
N GLY A 427 -17.49 -16.75 -6.04
CA GLY A 427 -16.23 -17.20 -5.42
C GLY A 427 -15.06 -16.22 -5.47
N ASP A 428 -15.18 -15.04 -6.11
CA ASP A 428 -14.17 -13.97 -6.02
C ASP A 428 -14.26 -13.25 -4.67
N THR A 429 -13.67 -13.86 -3.64
CA THR A 429 -13.61 -13.32 -2.27
C THR A 429 -12.69 -12.11 -2.13
N THR A 430 -11.84 -11.86 -3.13
CA THR A 430 -10.80 -10.82 -3.08
C THR A 430 -11.13 -9.58 -3.92
N HIS A 431 -12.26 -9.61 -4.64
CA HIS A 431 -12.81 -8.55 -5.49
C HIS A 431 -11.89 -8.07 -6.62
N GLN A 432 -10.84 -8.84 -6.96
CA GLN A 432 -9.85 -8.42 -7.96
C GLN A 432 -10.41 -8.56 -9.36
N HIS A 433 -11.18 -9.62 -9.61
CA HIS A 433 -11.80 -9.83 -10.91
C HIS A 433 -12.79 -8.72 -11.19
N LYS A 434 -13.58 -8.33 -10.18
CA LYS A 434 -14.50 -7.19 -10.25
C LYS A 434 -13.77 -5.88 -10.57
N MET A 435 -12.67 -5.59 -9.88
CA MET A 435 -11.87 -4.38 -10.11
C MET A 435 -11.39 -4.28 -11.57
N PHE A 436 -10.68 -5.31 -12.05
CA PHE A 436 -10.14 -5.31 -13.41
C PHE A 436 -11.22 -5.38 -14.50
N HIS A 437 -12.36 -6.03 -14.21
CA HIS A 437 -13.52 -6.01 -15.10
C HIS A 437 -14.04 -4.59 -15.32
N LYS A 438 -14.22 -3.79 -14.26
CA LYS A 438 -14.70 -2.41 -14.41
C LYS A 438 -13.70 -1.51 -15.12
N ILE A 439 -12.40 -1.71 -14.93
CA ILE A 439 -11.38 -0.99 -15.71
C ILE A 439 -11.55 -1.29 -17.21
N LEU A 440 -11.72 -2.57 -17.57
CA LEU A 440 -11.94 -2.97 -18.97
C LEU A 440 -13.25 -2.46 -19.55
N MET A 441 -14.34 -2.51 -18.80
CA MET A 441 -15.63 -2.05 -19.31
C MET A 441 -15.68 -0.53 -19.48
N ALA A 442 -15.07 0.25 -18.58
CA ALA A 442 -14.95 1.70 -18.76
C ALA A 442 -14.14 2.05 -20.02
N HIS A 443 -13.04 1.34 -20.27
CA HIS A 443 -12.27 1.51 -21.51
C HIS A 443 -13.10 1.15 -22.75
N ARG A 444 -13.84 0.03 -22.72
CA ARG A 444 -14.69 -0.38 -23.84
C ARG A 444 -15.82 0.61 -24.13
N LEU A 445 -16.42 1.18 -23.08
CA LEU A 445 -17.45 2.22 -23.22
C LEU A 445 -16.87 3.44 -23.95
N ALA A 446 -15.69 3.92 -23.54
CA ALA A 446 -15.00 5.00 -24.24
C ALA A 446 -14.66 4.64 -25.69
N ALA A 447 -14.21 3.41 -25.95
CA ALA A 447 -13.86 2.94 -27.30
C ALA A 447 -15.04 2.85 -28.28
N GLN A 448 -16.30 2.97 -27.81
CA GLN A 448 -17.48 3.05 -28.68
C GLN A 448 -17.68 4.44 -29.31
N SER A 449 -16.92 5.44 -28.86
CA SER A 449 -16.95 6.77 -29.47
C SER A 449 -16.64 6.69 -30.97
N PRO A 450 -17.42 7.36 -31.85
CA PRO A 450 -17.19 7.35 -33.29
C PRO A 450 -15.89 8.05 -33.69
N GLN A 451 -15.39 8.93 -32.83
CA GLN A 451 -14.12 9.63 -33.01
C GLN A 451 -13.08 9.10 -32.03
N PRO A 452 -11.83 8.86 -32.48
CA PRO A 452 -10.75 8.42 -31.62
C PRO A 452 -10.37 9.50 -30.61
N TYR A 453 -9.94 9.09 -29.43
CA TYR A 453 -9.38 9.97 -28.41
C TYR A 453 -7.86 10.08 -28.57
N ASP A 454 -7.30 11.23 -28.23
CA ASP A 454 -5.86 11.44 -28.12
C ASP A 454 -5.30 10.77 -26.84
N LEU A 455 -6.03 10.96 -25.74
CA LEU A 455 -5.69 10.43 -24.43
C LEU A 455 -6.89 9.77 -23.76
N MET A 456 -6.59 8.80 -22.91
CA MET A 456 -7.54 8.19 -22.00
C MET A 456 -7.01 8.31 -20.57
N ILE A 457 -7.82 8.88 -19.69
CA ILE A 457 -7.60 8.96 -18.25
C ILE A 457 -8.53 7.95 -17.60
N ARG A 458 -8.00 6.96 -16.90
CA ARG A 458 -8.78 6.11 -16.01
C ARG A 458 -8.64 6.63 -14.58
N ILE A 459 -9.75 6.84 -13.89
CA ILE A 459 -9.76 7.32 -12.50
C ILE A 459 -10.76 6.51 -11.65
N ARG A 460 -10.39 6.27 -10.40
CA ARG A 460 -11.32 5.72 -9.41
C ARG A 460 -12.35 6.80 -9.04
N PRO A 461 -13.65 6.48 -9.00
CA PRO A 461 -14.69 7.46 -8.66
C PRO A 461 -14.54 8.04 -7.26
N ASP A 462 -13.93 7.29 -6.33
CA ASP A 462 -13.73 7.69 -4.94
C ASP A 462 -12.40 8.41 -4.69
N LEU A 463 -11.61 8.70 -5.74
CA LEU A 463 -10.33 9.38 -5.60
C LEU A 463 -10.50 10.90 -5.55
N SER A 464 -10.21 11.53 -4.41
CA SER A 464 -10.00 12.98 -4.37
C SER A 464 -8.63 13.34 -4.98
N LEU A 465 -8.51 14.55 -5.52
CA LEU A 465 -7.26 15.13 -5.98
C LEU A 465 -6.90 16.32 -5.10
N LEU A 466 -5.61 16.52 -4.88
CA LEU A 466 -5.11 17.73 -4.23
C LEU A 466 -4.81 18.79 -5.31
N PRO A 467 -4.84 20.09 -4.95
CA PRO A 467 -4.42 21.15 -5.87
C PRO A 467 -3.00 20.88 -6.39
N PRO A 468 -2.75 21.05 -7.70
CA PRO A 468 -1.44 20.77 -8.27
C PRO A 468 -0.43 21.85 -7.83
N GLU A 469 0.81 21.45 -7.59
CA GLU A 469 1.91 22.38 -7.27
C GLU A 469 2.39 23.17 -8.51
N GLN A 470 2.17 22.61 -9.70
CA GLN A 470 2.53 23.19 -10.98
C GLN A 470 1.47 22.88 -12.05
N PRO A 471 1.28 23.75 -13.06
CA PRO A 471 0.35 23.49 -14.15
C PRO A 471 0.64 22.16 -14.87
N ILE A 472 -0.42 21.45 -15.27
CA ILE A 472 -0.31 20.17 -15.97
C ILE A 472 -0.17 20.44 -17.48
N ASP A 473 0.97 20.08 -18.07
CA ASP A 473 1.15 20.10 -19.53
C ASP A 473 0.59 18.81 -20.16
N TRP A 474 -0.71 18.84 -20.48
CA TRP A 474 -1.40 17.72 -21.13
C TRP A 474 -0.84 17.38 -22.52
N HIS A 475 -0.28 18.35 -23.24
CA HIS A 475 0.36 18.07 -24.52
C HIS A 475 1.70 17.35 -24.35
N ALA A 476 2.47 17.66 -23.31
CA ALA A 476 3.67 16.89 -22.97
C ALA A 476 3.31 15.45 -22.55
N ILE A 477 2.25 15.28 -21.76
CA ILE A 477 1.71 13.95 -21.39
C ILE A 477 1.33 13.18 -22.66
N TYR A 478 0.56 13.79 -23.56
CA TYR A 478 0.16 13.18 -24.83
C TYR A 478 1.36 12.73 -25.66
N ARG A 479 2.33 13.64 -25.91
CA ARG A 479 3.55 13.32 -26.65
C ARG A 479 4.31 12.17 -26.00
N ALA A 480 4.48 12.18 -24.68
CA ALA A 480 5.15 11.09 -23.98
C ALA A 480 4.40 9.75 -24.13
N CYS A 481 3.08 9.76 -24.02
CA CYS A 481 2.25 8.56 -24.21
C CYS A 481 2.33 7.99 -25.63
N VAL A 482 2.40 8.84 -26.66
CA VAL A 482 2.51 8.40 -28.05
C VAL A 482 3.95 8.01 -28.39
N ASP A 483 4.90 8.91 -28.19
CA ASP A 483 6.29 8.82 -28.67
C ASP A 483 7.16 7.85 -27.83
N ASN A 484 6.77 7.60 -26.58
CA ASN A 484 7.51 6.70 -25.68
C ASN A 484 6.68 5.50 -25.19
N GLN A 485 5.42 5.38 -25.62
CA GLN A 485 4.47 4.36 -25.10
C GLN A 485 4.38 4.38 -23.58
N THR A 486 4.49 5.58 -23.02
CA THR A 486 4.42 5.82 -21.59
C THR A 486 2.98 5.69 -21.10
N ILE A 487 2.83 5.11 -19.92
CA ILE A 487 1.61 5.18 -19.14
C ILE A 487 1.93 5.87 -17.83
N TYR A 488 1.23 6.97 -17.56
CA TYR A 488 1.33 7.65 -16.28
C TYR A 488 0.40 6.96 -15.30
N THR A 489 0.87 6.60 -14.12
CA THR A 489 0.08 5.96 -13.07
C THR A 489 0.47 6.54 -11.72
N GLY A 490 -0.25 6.17 -10.66
CA GLY A 490 0.34 6.30 -9.33
C GLY A 490 1.65 5.48 -9.23
N PRO A 491 2.42 5.64 -8.14
CA PRO A 491 3.85 5.36 -8.22
C PRO A 491 4.16 3.88 -8.49
N LEU A 492 5.17 3.65 -9.32
CA LEU A 492 5.73 2.32 -9.53
C LEU A 492 6.59 1.96 -8.33
N HIS A 493 6.09 1.07 -7.50
CA HIS A 493 6.75 0.68 -6.26
C HIS A 493 7.47 -0.66 -6.41
N LEU A 494 8.70 -0.68 -5.93
CA LEU A 494 9.40 -1.91 -5.61
C LEU A 494 9.32 -2.06 -4.10
N VAL A 495 8.60 -3.07 -3.59
CA VAL A 495 8.53 -3.39 -2.15
C VAL A 495 9.01 -4.82 -1.95
N ASN A 496 8.11 -5.77 -1.75
CA ASN A 496 8.43 -7.21 -1.81
C ASN A 496 8.39 -7.74 -3.26
N ASN A 497 7.91 -6.90 -4.19
CA ASN A 497 7.85 -7.18 -5.60
C ASN A 497 7.59 -5.88 -6.38
N LEU A 498 7.30 -5.99 -7.67
CA LEU A 498 6.80 -4.89 -8.49
C LEU A 498 5.30 -4.64 -8.22
N PHE A 499 4.95 -3.39 -7.93
CA PHE A 499 3.59 -2.93 -7.65
C PHE A 499 3.35 -1.62 -8.40
N VAL A 500 2.13 -1.41 -8.89
CA VAL A 500 1.73 -0.11 -9.45
C VAL A 500 0.37 0.26 -8.89
N ASP A 501 0.25 1.50 -8.44
CA ASP A 501 -1.01 2.03 -7.94
C ASP A 501 -2.03 2.11 -9.09
N ASP A 502 -3.23 1.62 -8.84
CA ASP A 502 -4.30 1.58 -9.81
C ASP A 502 -5.28 2.73 -9.65
N ARG A 503 -5.11 3.68 -8.72
CA ARG A 503 -6.13 4.72 -8.42
C ARG A 503 -6.37 5.69 -9.59
N ILE A 504 -5.35 5.98 -10.38
CA ILE A 504 -5.43 6.79 -11.60
C ILE A 504 -4.38 6.31 -12.61
N ALA A 505 -4.71 6.38 -13.90
CA ALA A 505 -3.81 6.07 -15.00
C ALA A 505 -4.12 6.92 -16.24
N ILE A 506 -3.09 7.30 -17.00
CA ILE A 506 -3.20 8.13 -18.20
C ILE A 506 -2.33 7.52 -19.28
N GLY A 507 -2.90 7.33 -20.47
CA GLY A 507 -2.17 6.79 -21.61
C GLY A 507 -2.86 7.11 -22.92
N SER A 508 -2.18 6.78 -24.03
CA SER A 508 -2.85 6.69 -25.34
C SER A 508 -3.91 5.58 -25.31
N PRO A 509 -4.91 5.59 -26.21
CA PRO A 509 -5.92 4.53 -26.27
C PRO A 509 -5.31 3.12 -26.35
N ALA A 510 -4.25 2.93 -27.14
CA ALA A 510 -3.55 1.66 -27.28
C ALA A 510 -2.85 1.22 -25.99
N SER A 511 -2.23 2.14 -25.25
CA SER A 511 -1.61 1.83 -23.95
C SER A 511 -2.66 1.56 -22.88
N MET A 512 -3.77 2.30 -22.87
CA MET A 512 -4.85 2.12 -21.90
C MET A 512 -5.66 0.84 -22.14
N LEU A 513 -5.80 0.37 -23.38
CA LEU A 513 -6.38 -0.95 -23.67
C LEU A 513 -5.58 -2.06 -22.96
N ARG A 514 -4.26 -2.00 -23.07
CA ARG A 514 -3.33 -2.97 -22.49
C ARG A 514 -3.30 -2.94 -20.96
N TYR A 515 -3.38 -1.75 -20.39
CA TYR A 515 -3.61 -1.55 -18.96
C TYR A 515 -4.91 -2.22 -18.52
N ALA A 516 -5.99 -1.99 -19.27
CA ALA A 516 -7.32 -2.49 -18.96
C ALA A 516 -7.45 -4.02 -19.16
N GLU A 517 -6.68 -4.61 -20.07
CA GLU A 517 -6.64 -6.06 -20.35
C GLU A 517 -5.82 -6.87 -19.32
N THR A 518 -5.52 -6.34 -18.13
CA THR A 518 -4.73 -7.04 -17.10
C THR A 518 -5.31 -8.42 -16.73
N ARG A 519 -6.64 -8.57 -16.63
CA ARG A 519 -7.29 -9.89 -16.40
C ARG A 519 -6.97 -10.88 -17.52
N ARG A 520 -6.96 -10.43 -18.77
CA ARG A 520 -6.62 -11.26 -19.95
C ARG A 520 -5.15 -11.65 -19.95
N ALA A 521 -4.26 -10.69 -19.67
CA ALA A 521 -2.83 -10.95 -19.55
C ALA A 521 -2.52 -11.95 -18.44
N GLN A 522 -3.19 -11.83 -17.27
CA GLN A 522 -3.06 -12.79 -16.18
C GLN A 522 -3.50 -14.20 -16.59
N LYS A 523 -4.67 -14.33 -17.23
CA LYS A 523 -5.17 -15.63 -17.71
C LYS A 523 -4.16 -16.28 -18.67
N GLN A 524 -3.66 -15.52 -19.64
CA GLN A 524 -2.65 -16.01 -20.57
C GLN A 524 -1.35 -16.43 -19.86
N ALA A 525 -0.87 -15.63 -18.90
CA ALA A 525 0.33 -15.92 -18.14
C ALA A 525 0.20 -17.19 -17.28
N ASP A 526 -0.98 -17.45 -16.72
CA ASP A 526 -1.26 -18.66 -15.97
C ASP A 526 -1.29 -19.90 -16.88
N GLU A 527 -2.00 -19.82 -18.01
CA GLU A 527 -2.12 -20.90 -19.03
C GLU A 527 -0.74 -21.26 -19.62
N GLU A 528 0.04 -20.25 -20.02
CA GLU A 528 1.35 -20.42 -20.64
C GLU A 528 2.49 -20.50 -19.62
N ARG A 529 2.18 -20.41 -18.31
CA ARG A 529 3.13 -20.48 -17.19
C ARG A 529 4.31 -19.51 -17.28
N TRP A 530 4.06 -18.23 -17.60
CA TRP A 530 5.11 -17.22 -17.75
C TRP A 530 6.01 -17.11 -16.51
N TYR A 531 7.31 -17.13 -16.73
CA TYR A 531 8.29 -16.99 -15.66
C TYR A 531 8.20 -15.62 -15.00
N GLY A 532 8.14 -15.59 -13.66
CA GLY A 532 8.15 -14.36 -12.88
C GLY A 532 6.82 -13.60 -12.83
N PHE A 533 5.89 -13.85 -13.74
CA PHE A 533 4.52 -13.32 -13.66
C PHE A 533 3.81 -13.88 -12.40
N PRO A 534 3.06 -13.06 -11.64
CA PRO A 534 2.34 -13.54 -10.47
C PRO A 534 1.36 -14.66 -10.83
N ARG A 535 1.20 -15.64 -9.93
CA ARG A 535 0.22 -16.72 -10.07
C ARG A 535 -1.12 -16.27 -9.53
N GLY A 536 -2.16 -16.45 -10.33
CA GLY A 536 -3.49 -15.92 -10.05
C GLY A 536 -3.52 -14.39 -10.10
N LEU A 537 -4.72 -13.84 -10.24
CA LEU A 537 -4.93 -12.39 -10.25
C LEU A 537 -4.59 -11.81 -8.87
N GLN A 538 -3.68 -10.82 -8.84
CA GLN A 538 -3.21 -10.09 -7.67
C GLN A 538 -3.35 -8.58 -7.94
N TRP A 539 -3.95 -7.80 -7.03
CA TRP A 539 -4.35 -6.39 -7.22
C TRP A 539 -3.32 -5.55 -8.02
N HIS A 540 -2.39 -4.90 -7.34
CA HIS A 540 -1.43 -3.99 -7.97
C HIS A 540 -0.29 -4.73 -8.68
N ARG A 541 -0.07 -6.00 -8.32
CA ARG A 541 1.05 -6.79 -8.84
C ARG A 541 0.77 -7.35 -10.23
N SER A 542 -0.40 -7.92 -10.49
CA SER A 542 -0.75 -8.39 -11.84
C SER A 542 -0.79 -7.25 -12.84
N LEU A 543 -1.26 -6.06 -12.40
CA LEU A 543 -1.21 -4.86 -13.22
C LEU A 543 0.23 -4.46 -13.56
N ALA A 544 1.12 -4.35 -12.56
CA ALA A 544 2.50 -3.96 -12.80
C ALA A 544 3.24 -4.94 -13.73
N TYR A 545 3.04 -6.25 -13.53
CA TYR A 545 3.62 -7.27 -14.39
C TYR A 545 2.99 -7.30 -15.79
N SER A 546 1.69 -7.01 -15.91
CA SER A 546 1.03 -6.84 -17.21
C SER A 546 1.69 -5.71 -18.01
N LEU A 547 1.89 -4.53 -17.40
CA LEU A 547 2.57 -3.40 -18.05
C LEU A 547 4.01 -3.78 -18.44
N PHE A 548 4.75 -4.38 -17.52
CA PHE A 548 6.13 -4.81 -17.71
C PHE A 548 6.30 -5.83 -18.85
N PHE A 549 5.51 -6.91 -18.87
CA PHE A 549 5.57 -7.93 -19.91
C PHE A 549 5.08 -7.43 -21.26
N GLN A 550 4.10 -6.53 -21.26
CA GLN A 550 3.62 -5.97 -22.50
C GLN A 550 4.60 -4.97 -23.11
N GLY A 551 5.49 -4.36 -22.33
CA GLY A 551 6.43 -3.36 -22.85
C GLY A 551 5.92 -1.93 -22.74
N LEU A 552 5.07 -1.63 -21.74
CA LEU A 552 4.66 -0.27 -21.42
C LEU A 552 5.61 0.33 -20.38
N GLN A 553 5.98 1.59 -20.55
CA GLN A 553 6.78 2.31 -19.57
C GLN A 553 5.85 3.00 -18.56
N ALA A 554 5.72 2.43 -17.36
CA ALA A 554 5.04 3.12 -16.26
C ALA A 554 5.94 4.24 -15.71
N VAL A 555 5.34 5.40 -15.46
CA VAL A 555 5.99 6.56 -14.84
C VAL A 555 5.01 7.27 -13.90
N ASP A 556 5.54 8.06 -12.97
CA ASP A 556 4.74 8.83 -12.01
C ASP A 556 3.98 9.98 -12.68
N LEU A 557 2.81 10.35 -12.14
CA LEU A 557 1.97 11.42 -12.66
C LEU A 557 2.63 12.80 -12.55
N PRO A 558 2.77 13.56 -13.65
CA PRO A 558 3.36 14.90 -13.61
C PRO A 558 2.33 15.92 -13.14
N GLY A 559 2.57 16.55 -11.99
CA GLY A 559 1.73 17.63 -11.47
C GLY A 559 0.37 17.20 -10.90
N ILE A 560 -0.06 15.94 -11.07
CA ILE A 560 -1.29 15.42 -10.49
C ILE A 560 -0.98 14.78 -9.15
N LEU A 561 -1.65 15.24 -8.09
CA LEU A 561 -1.44 14.78 -6.73
C LEU A 561 -2.66 14.00 -6.22
N PRO A 562 -2.61 12.65 -6.20
CA PRO A 562 -3.72 11.84 -5.68
C PRO A 562 -3.93 12.10 -4.18
N GLY A 563 -5.13 12.53 -3.82
CA GLY A 563 -5.58 12.70 -2.44
C GLY A 563 -6.02 11.38 -1.79
N PRO A 564 -6.63 11.45 -0.60
CA PRO A 564 -7.25 10.29 0.04
C PRO A 564 -8.43 9.76 -0.79
N LEU A 565 -8.73 8.48 -0.60
CA LEU A 565 -9.99 7.93 -1.07
C LEU A 565 -11.13 8.47 -0.19
N VAL A 566 -12.14 9.06 -0.82
CA VAL A 566 -13.31 9.57 -0.12
C VAL A 566 -14.19 8.39 0.27
N GLY A 567 -14.43 8.25 1.57
CA GLY A 567 -15.32 7.21 2.08
C GLY A 567 -16.75 7.42 1.58
N ALA A 568 -17.58 6.39 1.70
CA ALA A 568 -19.01 6.60 1.56
C ALA A 568 -19.51 7.57 2.63
N ARG A 569 -20.62 8.26 2.34
CA ARG A 569 -21.24 9.18 3.30
C ARG A 569 -21.48 8.47 4.63
N THR A 570 -20.89 9.01 5.69
CA THR A 570 -21.10 8.54 7.06
C THR A 570 -22.20 9.35 7.70
N TRP A 571 -22.95 8.72 8.59
CA TRP A 571 -24.07 9.36 9.29
C TRP A 571 -23.59 9.89 10.64
N ASP A 572 -23.85 11.16 10.89
CA ASP A 572 -23.61 11.80 12.17
C ASP A 572 -24.74 11.52 13.18
N ARG A 573 -24.56 12.01 14.42
CA ARG A 573 -25.52 11.82 15.51
C ARG A 573 -26.93 12.31 15.15
N ASP A 574 -27.04 13.46 14.48
CA ASP A 574 -28.32 14.10 14.22
C ASP A 574 -29.06 13.39 13.10
N GLN A 575 -28.35 12.98 12.04
CA GLN A 575 -28.91 12.14 10.98
C GLN A 575 -29.38 10.78 11.51
N ILE A 576 -28.58 10.14 12.38
CA ILE A 576 -28.97 8.87 13.01
C ILE A 576 -30.23 9.05 13.83
N ARG A 577 -30.29 10.11 14.66
CA ARG A 577 -31.44 10.41 15.51
C ARG A 577 -32.71 10.64 14.70
N GLU A 578 -32.63 11.43 13.64
CA GLU A 578 -33.76 11.71 12.76
C GLU A 578 -34.31 10.44 12.10
N ALA A 579 -33.43 9.61 11.52
CA ALA A 579 -33.87 8.39 10.85
C ALA A 579 -34.35 7.31 11.84
N LEU A 580 -33.74 7.19 13.02
CA LEU A 580 -34.18 6.26 14.05
C LEU A 580 -35.57 6.65 14.59
N ALA A 581 -35.84 7.95 14.74
CA ALA A 581 -37.12 8.46 15.22
C ALA A 581 -38.31 8.09 14.31
N ALA A 582 -38.06 7.82 13.02
CA ALA A 582 -39.12 7.41 12.09
C ALA A 582 -39.76 6.05 12.43
N ASP A 583 -39.06 5.20 13.17
CA ASP A 583 -39.50 3.86 13.59
C ASP A 583 -39.89 3.77 15.06
N LEU A 584 -39.55 4.77 15.88
CA LEU A 584 -39.87 4.73 17.31
C LEU A 584 -41.39 4.72 17.53
N PRO A 585 -41.92 3.82 18.37
CA PRO A 585 -43.35 3.71 18.60
C PRO A 585 -43.88 4.93 19.38
N HIS A 586 -45.14 5.29 19.13
CA HIS A 586 -45.89 6.22 20.00
C HIS A 586 -46.30 5.60 21.36
N GLY A 587 -45.99 4.32 21.58
CA GLY A 587 -46.31 3.51 22.78
C GLY A 587 -45.07 3.16 23.63
N PRO A 588 -45.11 2.08 24.45
CA PRO A 588 -44.03 1.76 25.37
C PRO A 588 -42.72 1.43 24.66
N VAL A 589 -41.65 2.08 25.13
CA VAL A 589 -40.30 2.02 24.55
C VAL A 589 -39.59 0.72 24.97
N THR A 590 -39.11 -0.06 24.01
CA THR A 590 -38.41 -1.33 24.29
C THR A 590 -37.02 -1.10 24.90
N ASP A 591 -36.41 -2.16 25.44
CA ASP A 591 -35.01 -2.11 25.90
C ASP A 591 -34.05 -1.73 24.75
N MET A 592 -34.33 -2.20 23.54
CA MET A 592 -33.52 -1.92 22.35
C MET A 592 -33.65 -0.44 21.94
N ASP A 593 -34.87 0.10 21.95
CA ASP A 593 -35.12 1.52 21.71
C ASP A 593 -34.33 2.37 22.71
N ARG A 594 -34.46 2.09 24.01
CA ARG A 594 -33.72 2.80 25.06
C ARG A 594 -32.21 2.75 24.82
N LEU A 595 -31.67 1.56 24.51
CA LEU A 595 -30.24 1.39 24.24
C LEU A 595 -29.75 2.26 23.09
N LEU A 596 -30.48 2.29 21.97
CA LEU A 596 -30.08 3.05 20.78
C LEU A 596 -30.31 4.56 20.97
N THR A 597 -31.43 4.97 21.57
CA THR A 597 -31.76 6.40 21.75
C THR A 597 -30.93 7.05 22.84
N GLN A 598 -30.62 6.36 23.94
CA GLN A 598 -29.75 6.89 24.99
C GLN A 598 -28.31 7.10 24.49
N ALA A 599 -27.86 6.29 23.53
CA ALA A 599 -26.54 6.48 22.92
C ALA A 599 -26.46 7.73 22.03
N LEU A 600 -27.58 8.38 21.74
CA LEU A 600 -27.67 9.62 20.96
C LEU A 600 -27.87 10.87 21.83
N GLN A 601 -28.03 10.70 23.15
CA GLN A 601 -27.97 11.78 24.14
C GLN A 601 -26.50 12.13 24.41
#